data_AF-A0AAV3SHM3-F1
#
_entry.id   AF-A0AAV3SHM3-F1
#
_cell.length_a   1.000
_cell.length_b   1.000
_cell.length_c   1.000
_cell.angle_alpha   90.00
_cell.angle_beta   90.00
_cell.angle_gamma   90.00
#
_symmetry.space_group_name_H-M   'P 1'
#
loop_
_entity.id
_entity.type
_entity.pdbx_description
1 polymer ?
#
loop_
_entity_poly.entity_id
_entity_poly.type
_entity_poly.pdbx_seq_one_letter_code
_entity_poly.pdbx_strand_id
1 'polypeptide(L)'
;MSTNELSGQERTDDGRRGIEAVAKRVSRALDGFFHVEAAGDDKYTVFSGSGSSYTVDLSDGTCTCPDGQRGSWCKHAHRAAFVTGKIPDIDGVHVESDTIDDSDETTESDDPEQTNDDSETLAERVERFEQSHPDASPIKVISQLGIDPDQKERVEEVLA
;
A
#
# COMPACT_ATOMS: atom_id res chain seq x y z
N MET A 1 -37.97 -39.32 -0.46
CA MET A 1 -37.13 -38.57 -1.40
C MET A 1 -36.86 -37.22 -0.76
N SER A 2 -35.74 -37.09 -0.04
CA SER A 2 -35.33 -35.85 0.61
C SER A 2 -34.02 -35.39 -0.01
N THR A 3 -34.01 -34.09 -0.24
CA THR A 3 -33.02 -33.25 -0.90
C THR A 3 -31.58 -33.56 -0.51
N ASN A 4 -30.76 -33.91 -1.52
CA ASN A 4 -29.32 -33.96 -1.41
C ASN A 4 -28.80 -32.53 -1.53
N GLU A 5 -28.48 -31.91 -0.39
CA GLU A 5 -27.92 -30.56 -0.31
C GLU A 5 -26.52 -30.55 -0.93
N LEU A 6 -26.34 -29.74 -1.96
CA LEU A 6 -25.07 -29.52 -2.64
C LEU A 6 -24.13 -28.73 -1.73
N SER A 7 -23.13 -29.41 -1.15
CA SER A 7 -21.98 -28.77 -0.50
C SER A 7 -21.21 -27.90 -1.49
N GLY A 8 -21.49 -26.59 -1.47
CA GLY A 8 -20.79 -25.57 -2.24
C GLY A 8 -19.69 -24.86 -1.46
N GLN A 9 -18.77 -25.59 -0.80
CA GLN A 9 -17.74 -24.97 0.08
C GLN A 9 -16.27 -25.32 -0.23
N GLU A 10 -15.94 -26.07 -1.27
CA GLU A 10 -14.56 -26.57 -1.44
C GLU A 10 -13.60 -25.67 -2.26
N ARG A 11 -14.01 -24.48 -2.73
CA ARG A 11 -13.15 -23.66 -3.62
C ARG A 11 -12.26 -22.59 -2.96
N THR A 12 -12.22 -22.46 -1.63
CA THR A 12 -11.59 -21.26 -1.00
C THR A 12 -10.44 -21.51 -0.03
N ASP A 13 -10.17 -22.73 0.44
CA ASP A 13 -9.08 -22.95 1.43
C ASP A 13 -7.69 -22.94 0.78
N ASP A 14 -7.54 -23.64 -0.35
CA ASP A 14 -6.26 -23.79 -1.04
C ASP A 14 -5.77 -22.46 -1.65
N GLY A 15 -6.67 -21.70 -2.28
CA GLY A 15 -6.38 -20.36 -2.80
C GLY A 15 -5.99 -19.37 -1.71
N ARG A 16 -6.68 -19.40 -0.55
CA ARG A 16 -6.36 -18.49 0.58
C ARG A 16 -5.00 -18.82 1.20
N ARG A 17 -4.67 -20.11 1.32
CA ARG A 17 -3.35 -20.57 1.78
C ARG A 17 -2.24 -20.16 0.82
N GLY A 18 -2.50 -20.19 -0.48
CA GLY A 18 -1.59 -19.69 -1.52
C GLY A 18 -1.29 -18.18 -1.37
N ILE A 19 -2.34 -17.37 -1.20
CA ILE A 19 -2.22 -15.91 -1.03
C ILE A 19 -1.39 -15.57 0.23
N GLU A 20 -1.66 -16.23 1.35
CA GLU A 20 -0.92 -15.99 2.60
C GLU A 20 0.57 -16.37 2.48
N ALA A 21 0.87 -17.47 1.79
CA ALA A 21 2.26 -17.89 1.55
C ALA A 21 3.02 -16.88 0.69
N VAL A 22 2.38 -16.31 -0.34
CA VAL A 22 2.96 -15.25 -1.17
C VAL A 22 3.15 -13.97 -0.33
N ALA A 23 2.11 -13.54 0.40
CA ALA A 23 2.19 -12.36 1.26
C ALA A 23 3.38 -12.43 2.24
N LYS A 24 3.60 -13.59 2.87
CA LYS A 24 4.75 -13.81 3.77
C LYS A 24 6.10 -13.66 3.08
N ARG A 25 6.23 -14.09 1.81
CA ARG A 25 7.48 -13.91 1.04
C ARG A 25 7.69 -12.44 0.69
N VAL A 26 6.63 -11.73 0.31
CA VAL A 26 6.65 -10.30 0.02
C VAL A 26 7.04 -9.51 1.27
N SER A 27 6.42 -9.76 2.42
CA SER A 27 6.77 -9.09 3.68
C SER A 27 8.26 -9.26 4.02
N ARG A 28 8.80 -10.47 3.88
CA ARG A 28 10.23 -10.73 4.11
C ARG A 28 11.15 -10.06 3.09
N ALA A 29 10.69 -9.87 1.85
CA ALA A 29 11.44 -9.15 0.83
C ALA A 29 11.54 -7.66 1.16
N LEU A 30 10.50 -7.09 1.76
CA LEU A 30 10.42 -5.66 2.09
C LEU A 30 11.08 -5.32 3.44
N ASP A 31 10.92 -6.18 4.44
CA ASP A 31 11.46 -5.98 5.79
C ASP A 31 12.96 -6.36 5.90
N GLY A 32 13.42 -7.27 5.04
CA GLY A 32 14.81 -7.72 5.06
C GLY A 32 15.79 -6.67 4.52
N PHE A 33 16.99 -6.61 5.11
CA PHE A 33 18.11 -5.86 4.54
C PHE A 33 18.57 -6.52 3.24
N PHE A 34 18.26 -5.87 2.12
CA PHE A 34 18.69 -6.26 0.79
C PHE A 34 19.24 -5.08 0.01
N HIS A 35 20.42 -5.27 -0.57
CA HIS A 35 21.00 -4.38 -1.57
C HIS A 35 20.86 -5.01 -2.95
N VAL A 36 20.46 -4.24 -3.94
CA VAL A 36 20.21 -4.71 -5.31
C VAL A 36 21.10 -3.94 -6.27
N GLU A 37 21.89 -4.65 -7.05
CA GLU A 37 22.76 -4.09 -8.07
C GLU A 37 22.39 -4.61 -9.45
N ALA A 38 22.35 -3.72 -10.44
CA ALA A 38 22.14 -4.12 -11.82
C ALA A 38 23.38 -4.85 -12.36
N ALA A 39 23.17 -6.00 -12.99
CA ALA A 39 24.20 -6.82 -13.62
C ALA A 39 24.14 -6.80 -15.16
N GLY A 40 23.13 -6.13 -15.75
CA GLY A 40 22.88 -6.05 -17.21
C GLY A 40 21.74 -6.97 -17.64
N ASP A 41 21.11 -6.68 -18.79
CA ASP A 41 20.07 -7.52 -19.42
C ASP A 41 18.98 -8.03 -18.44
N ASP A 42 18.33 -7.12 -17.70
CA ASP A 42 17.31 -7.44 -16.67
C ASP A 42 17.76 -8.41 -15.57
N LYS A 43 19.08 -8.59 -15.43
CA LYS A 43 19.70 -9.34 -14.34
C LYS A 43 20.15 -8.41 -13.22
N TYR A 44 19.92 -8.89 -12.01
CA TYR A 44 20.19 -8.15 -10.78
C TYR A 44 20.90 -9.06 -9.78
N THR A 45 21.94 -8.54 -9.15
CA THR A 45 22.59 -9.19 -8.01
C THR A 45 21.96 -8.65 -6.73
N VAL A 46 21.36 -9.54 -5.95
CA VAL A 46 20.73 -9.22 -4.66
C VAL A 46 21.61 -9.72 -3.54
N PHE A 47 22.10 -8.80 -2.71
CA PHE A 47 22.87 -9.09 -1.51
C PHE A 47 21.93 -9.12 -0.31
N SER A 48 21.91 -10.27 0.39
CA SER A 48 21.18 -10.49 1.62
C SER A 48 21.96 -9.97 2.82
N GLY A 49 21.28 -9.44 3.85
CA GLY A 49 21.90 -9.07 5.13
C GLY A 49 22.63 -10.22 5.85
N SER A 50 22.42 -11.47 5.41
CA SER A 50 23.19 -12.64 5.85
C SER A 50 24.56 -12.78 5.17
N GLY A 51 24.95 -11.87 4.28
CA GLY A 51 26.21 -11.91 3.52
C GLY A 51 26.19 -12.81 2.27
N SER A 52 25.04 -13.39 1.92
CA SER A 52 24.88 -14.17 0.68
C SER A 52 24.45 -13.28 -0.47
N SER A 53 24.93 -13.55 -1.68
CA SER A 53 24.44 -12.89 -2.90
C SER A 53 23.78 -13.90 -3.84
N TYR A 54 22.74 -13.45 -4.54
CA TYR A 54 22.01 -14.25 -5.52
C TYR A 54 21.75 -13.43 -6.77
N THR A 55 21.74 -14.08 -7.92
CA THR A 55 21.38 -13.45 -9.20
C THR A 55 19.91 -13.69 -9.47
N VAL A 56 19.21 -12.63 -9.85
CA VAL A 56 17.81 -12.62 -10.25
C VAL A 56 17.78 -12.23 -11.72
N ASP A 57 17.03 -12.97 -12.52
CA ASP A 57 16.68 -12.60 -13.89
C ASP A 57 15.20 -12.19 -13.88
N LEU A 58 14.91 -10.90 -14.05
CA LEU A 58 13.54 -10.41 -14.06
C LEU A 58 12.84 -10.63 -15.41
N SER A 59 13.55 -10.94 -16.50
CA SER A 59 12.88 -11.31 -17.75
C SER A 59 12.18 -12.66 -17.61
N ASP A 60 12.87 -13.63 -17.00
CA ASP A 60 12.34 -14.99 -16.79
C ASP A 60 11.71 -15.20 -15.40
N GLY A 61 11.80 -14.20 -14.51
CA GLY A 61 11.33 -14.30 -13.12
C GLY A 61 12.09 -15.33 -12.28
N THR A 62 13.35 -15.64 -12.64
CA THR A 62 14.15 -16.69 -11.99
C THR A 62 15.15 -16.12 -10.98
N CYS A 63 15.57 -16.95 -10.02
CA CYS A 63 16.59 -16.58 -9.06
C CYS A 63 17.48 -17.77 -8.69
N THR A 64 18.78 -17.54 -8.53
CA THR A 64 19.76 -18.58 -8.18
C THR A 64 19.67 -19.05 -6.73
N CYS A 65 18.83 -18.45 -5.89
CA CYS A 65 18.65 -18.90 -4.51
C CYS A 65 17.87 -20.23 -4.45
N PRO A 66 17.97 -21.00 -3.35
CA PRO A 66 17.30 -22.30 -3.23
C PRO A 66 15.78 -22.27 -3.46
N ASP A 67 15.12 -21.19 -3.04
CA ASP A 67 13.67 -21.00 -3.25
C ASP A 67 13.32 -20.65 -4.71
N GLY A 68 14.20 -19.91 -5.41
CA GLY A 68 14.01 -19.53 -6.81
C GLY A 68 14.22 -20.70 -7.76
N GLN A 69 15.20 -21.56 -7.46
CA GLN A 69 15.44 -22.80 -8.22
C GLN A 69 14.26 -23.79 -8.15
N ARG A 70 13.38 -23.65 -7.16
CA ARG A 70 12.14 -24.45 -7.05
C ARG A 70 11.00 -23.93 -7.95
N GLY A 71 11.25 -22.89 -8.75
CA GLY A 71 10.28 -22.34 -9.70
C GLY A 71 9.23 -21.42 -9.09
N SER A 72 9.44 -20.94 -7.86
CA SER A 72 8.55 -19.98 -7.22
C SER A 72 9.21 -18.62 -7.09
N TRP A 73 8.41 -17.54 -7.18
CA TRP A 73 8.87 -16.20 -6.83
C TRP A 73 9.39 -16.19 -5.39
N CYS A 74 10.71 -16.01 -5.28
CA CYS A 74 11.40 -15.93 -4.02
C CYS A 74 11.42 -14.47 -3.54
N LYS A 75 11.80 -14.28 -2.27
CA LYS A 75 11.94 -12.93 -1.69
C LYS A 75 12.91 -12.03 -2.48
N HIS A 76 13.94 -12.59 -3.12
CA HIS A 76 14.92 -11.81 -3.89
C HIS A 76 14.30 -11.29 -5.19
N ALA A 77 13.48 -12.10 -5.88
CA ALA A 77 12.74 -11.66 -7.06
C ALA A 77 11.76 -10.55 -6.72
N HIS A 78 10.98 -10.70 -5.63
CA HIS A 78 10.11 -9.62 -5.13
C HIS A 78 10.87 -8.34 -4.80
N ARG A 79 12.04 -8.45 -4.15
CA ARG A 79 12.88 -7.28 -3.82
C ARG A 79 13.44 -6.61 -5.07
N ALA A 80 13.94 -7.38 -6.04
CA ALA A 80 14.46 -6.85 -7.29
C ALA A 80 13.37 -6.14 -8.10
N ALA A 81 12.18 -6.75 -8.22
CA ALA A 81 11.03 -6.13 -8.86
C ALA A 81 10.64 -4.81 -8.19
N PHE A 82 10.59 -4.79 -6.85
CA PHE A 82 10.27 -3.59 -6.08
C PHE A 82 11.28 -2.45 -6.31
N VAL A 83 12.59 -2.75 -6.23
CA VAL A 83 13.64 -1.72 -6.39
C VAL A 83 13.70 -1.18 -7.82
N THR A 84 13.44 -2.04 -8.80
CA THR A 84 13.61 -1.70 -10.22
C THR A 84 12.34 -1.15 -10.85
N GLY A 85 11.19 -1.31 -10.20
CA GLY A 85 9.87 -1.04 -10.77
C GLY A 85 9.47 -2.00 -11.89
N LYS A 86 10.26 -3.05 -12.15
CA LYS A 86 10.01 -4.01 -13.22
C LYS A 86 9.26 -5.22 -12.67
N ILE A 87 8.06 -5.42 -13.17
CA ILE A 87 7.35 -6.69 -12.99
C ILE A 87 7.60 -7.51 -14.27
N PRO A 88 8.11 -8.75 -14.17
CA PRO A 88 8.22 -9.67 -15.29
C PRO A 88 6.87 -9.82 -16.00
N ASP A 89 6.90 -10.20 -17.27
CA ASP A 89 5.68 -10.61 -17.95
C ASP A 89 5.21 -11.95 -17.35
N ILE A 90 4.22 -11.90 -16.45
CA ILE A 90 3.67 -13.10 -15.82
C ILE A 90 2.49 -13.57 -16.66
N ASP A 91 2.69 -14.52 -17.57
CA ASP A 91 1.62 -15.22 -18.33
C ASP A 91 0.52 -14.27 -18.88
N GLY A 92 0.91 -13.13 -19.46
CA GLY A 92 -0.02 -12.15 -20.05
C GLY A 92 -0.75 -11.24 -19.05
N VAL A 93 -0.35 -11.23 -17.77
CA VAL A 93 -0.77 -10.21 -16.80
C VAL A 93 0.13 -8.99 -16.94
N HIS A 94 -0.25 -8.08 -17.81
CA HIS A 94 0.37 -6.76 -17.91
C HIS A 94 -0.22 -5.83 -16.87
N VAL A 95 0.63 -5.32 -15.97
CA VAL A 95 0.33 -4.09 -15.23
C VAL A 95 0.76 -2.93 -16.12
N GLU A 96 -0.19 -2.32 -16.81
CA GLU A 96 0.08 -1.11 -17.57
C GLU A 96 0.56 -0.06 -16.57
N SER A 97 1.76 0.46 -16.80
CA SER A 97 2.29 1.54 -15.98
C SER A 97 1.57 2.80 -16.44
N ASP A 98 0.42 3.09 -15.85
CA ASP A 98 -0.20 4.40 -15.97
C ASP A 98 0.83 5.42 -15.49
N THR A 99 1.44 6.12 -16.44
CA THR A 99 2.13 7.37 -16.15
C THR A 99 1.08 8.23 -15.50
N ILE A 100 1.23 8.53 -14.21
CA ILE A 100 0.40 9.50 -13.52
C ILE A 100 0.60 10.80 -14.29
N ASP A 101 -0.33 11.09 -15.18
CA ASP A 101 -0.44 12.36 -15.85
C ASP A 101 -0.89 13.32 -14.75
N ASP A 102 0.05 14.14 -14.28
CA ASP A 102 -0.14 15.19 -13.28
C ASP A 102 -0.96 16.36 -13.89
N SER A 103 -1.94 16.04 -14.72
CA SER A 103 -2.97 16.94 -15.21
C SER A 103 -4.20 16.71 -14.33
N ASP A 104 -4.18 17.33 -13.16
CA ASP A 104 -5.35 17.48 -12.30
C ASP A 104 -6.38 18.37 -13.03
N GLU A 105 -7.09 17.78 -13.99
CA GLU A 105 -8.36 18.29 -14.49
C GLU A 105 -9.39 17.95 -13.42
N THR A 106 -9.74 18.94 -12.61
CA THR A 106 -10.78 18.84 -11.59
C THR A 106 -12.11 18.47 -12.26
N THR A 107 -12.42 17.18 -12.31
CA THR A 107 -13.74 16.71 -12.70
C THR A 107 -14.71 16.98 -11.55
N GLU A 108 -15.35 18.14 -11.62
CA GLU A 108 -16.54 18.47 -10.85
C GLU A 108 -17.56 17.35 -11.04
N SER A 109 -17.73 16.52 -10.01
CA SER A 109 -18.80 15.54 -9.93
C SER A 109 -19.87 16.11 -9.01
N ASP A 110 -21.00 16.47 -9.61
CA ASP A 110 -22.26 16.82 -8.95
C ASP A 110 -22.64 15.81 -7.85
N ASP A 111 -22.52 16.22 -6.58
CA ASP A 111 -23.22 15.65 -5.42
C ASP A 111 -23.45 16.78 -4.38
N PRO A 112 -24.58 16.82 -3.67
CA PRO A 112 -25.29 18.04 -3.33
C PRO A 112 -24.62 18.86 -2.23
N GLU A 113 -24.31 20.10 -2.58
CA GLU A 113 -24.35 21.33 -1.78
C GLU A 113 -24.50 21.11 -0.25
N GLN A 114 -23.42 20.69 0.41
CA GLN A 114 -23.16 21.23 1.74
C GLN A 114 -22.57 22.60 1.51
N THR A 115 -23.41 23.63 1.67
CA THR A 115 -22.99 25.03 1.74
C THR A 115 -22.07 25.18 2.95
N ASN A 116 -20.80 24.84 2.78
CA ASN A 116 -19.76 25.38 3.63
C ASN A 116 -19.66 26.84 3.19
N ASP A 117 -20.31 27.71 3.96
CA ASP A 117 -20.14 29.14 3.81
C ASP A 117 -18.65 29.45 4.01
N ASP A 118 -17.94 29.74 2.91
CA ASP A 118 -16.49 30.02 2.88
C ASP A 118 -16.09 31.27 3.68
N SER A 119 -17.02 31.91 4.38
CA SER A 119 -16.76 33.04 5.28
C SER A 119 -16.46 32.61 6.71
N GLU A 120 -16.69 31.35 7.07
CA GLU A 120 -16.51 30.90 8.45
C GLU A 120 -15.04 30.66 8.80
N THR A 121 -14.59 31.34 9.86
CA THR A 121 -13.26 31.16 10.40
C THR A 121 -13.13 29.81 11.14
N LEU A 122 -11.91 29.31 11.27
CA LEU A 122 -11.61 28.11 12.09
C LEU A 122 -12.15 28.23 13.52
N ALA A 123 -12.18 29.43 14.09
CA ALA A 123 -12.73 29.69 15.41
C ALA A 123 -14.25 29.41 15.47
N GLU A 124 -15.00 29.91 14.49
CA GLU A 124 -16.46 29.69 14.41
C GLU A 124 -16.81 28.21 14.21
N ARG A 125 -15.97 27.47 13.47
CA ARG A 125 -16.12 26.01 13.29
C ARG A 125 -15.87 25.24 14.59
N VAL A 126 -14.88 25.65 15.37
CA VAL A 126 -14.59 25.05 16.68
C VAL A 126 -15.73 25.34 17.67
N GLU A 127 -16.20 26.58 17.77
CA GLU A 127 -17.28 26.96 18.69
C GLU A 127 -18.59 26.20 18.40
N ARG A 128 -18.97 26.07 17.13
CA ARG A 128 -20.15 25.27 16.73
C ARG A 128 -19.99 23.79 17.08
N PHE A 129 -18.79 23.25 16.90
CA PHE A 129 -18.51 21.86 17.21
C PHE A 129 -18.61 21.59 18.72
N GLU A 130 -18.08 22.50 19.54
CA GLU A 130 -18.17 22.41 21.02
C GLU A 130 -19.61 22.55 21.52
N GLN A 131 -20.41 23.45 20.93
CA GLN A 131 -21.83 23.59 21.28
C GLN A 131 -22.66 22.34 20.97
N SER A 132 -22.33 21.65 19.87
CA SER A 132 -23.00 20.40 19.47
C SER A 132 -22.44 19.17 20.18
N HIS A 133 -21.22 19.26 20.74
CA HIS A 133 -20.54 18.17 21.40
C HIS A 133 -19.83 18.64 22.69
N PRO A 134 -20.57 18.98 23.76
CA PRO A 134 -20.01 19.53 24.99
C PRO A 134 -19.08 18.56 25.74
N ASP A 135 -19.16 17.25 25.44
CA ASP A 135 -18.30 16.20 25.99
C ASP A 135 -17.20 15.72 25.01
N ALA A 136 -17.00 16.42 23.89
CA ALA A 136 -15.95 16.05 22.94
C ALA A 136 -14.56 16.30 23.54
N SER A 137 -13.72 15.26 23.47
CA SER A 137 -12.29 15.42 23.76
C SER A 137 -11.61 16.30 22.71
N PRO A 138 -10.60 17.12 23.06
CA PRO A 138 -9.84 17.93 22.12
C PRO A 138 -9.30 17.15 20.91
N ILE A 139 -8.90 15.88 21.09
CA ILE A 139 -8.43 15.01 20.00
C ILE A 139 -9.53 14.77 18.97
N LYS A 140 -10.78 14.66 19.40
CA LYS A 140 -11.94 14.43 18.53
C LYS A 140 -12.27 15.68 17.71
N VAL A 141 -12.11 16.87 18.29
CA VAL A 141 -12.26 18.15 17.60
C VAL A 141 -11.23 18.28 16.47
N ILE A 142 -9.95 18.01 16.77
CA ILE A 142 -8.83 18.11 15.82
C ILE A 142 -9.02 17.17 14.63
N SER A 143 -9.36 15.90 14.90
CA SER A 143 -9.57 14.90 13.85
C SER A 143 -10.77 15.18 12.94
N GLN A 144 -11.85 15.74 13.48
CA GLN A 144 -13.08 15.99 12.69
C GLN A 144 -13.06 17.34 11.95
N LEU A 145 -12.23 18.28 12.41
CA LEU A 145 -12.01 19.55 11.70
C LEU A 145 -10.81 19.52 10.74
N GLY A 146 -10.10 18.39 10.64
CA GLY A 146 -8.94 18.26 9.74
C GLY A 146 -7.79 19.19 10.12
N ILE A 147 -7.67 19.53 11.41
CA ILE A 147 -6.62 20.41 11.89
C ILE A 147 -5.36 19.55 12.04
N ASP A 148 -4.32 19.84 11.26
CA ASP A 148 -3.06 19.11 11.33
C ASP A 148 -2.42 19.23 12.72
N PRO A 149 -2.18 18.12 13.43
CA PRO A 149 -1.61 18.14 14.79
C PRO A 149 -0.14 18.57 14.83
N ASP A 150 0.51 18.71 13.66
CA ASP A 150 1.88 19.18 13.49
C ASP A 150 1.98 20.72 13.39
N GLN A 151 0.86 21.42 13.18
CA GLN A 151 0.77 22.90 13.25
C GLN A 151 0.75 23.43 14.71
N LYS A 152 1.33 22.66 15.64
CA LYS A 152 1.33 22.88 17.10
C LYS A 152 2.02 24.18 17.54
N GLU A 153 2.81 24.81 16.66
CA GLU A 153 3.45 26.09 16.97
C GLU A 153 2.43 27.25 17.14
N ARG A 154 1.15 27.04 16.81
CA ARG A 154 0.07 28.03 17.04
C ARG A 154 -0.86 27.72 18.22
N VAL A 155 -0.65 26.62 18.96
CA VAL A 155 -1.53 26.24 20.08
C VAL A 155 -1.10 26.88 21.40
N GLU A 156 0.19 27.20 21.58
CA GLU A 156 0.66 27.91 22.79
C GLU A 156 0.36 29.43 22.78
N GLU A 157 0.05 30.04 21.64
CA GLU A 157 -0.35 31.46 21.58
C GLU A 157 -1.82 31.68 21.97
N VAL A 158 -2.67 30.65 21.90
CA VAL A 158 -4.11 30.75 22.19
C VAL A 158 -4.45 30.43 23.66
N LEU A 159 -3.48 29.94 24.45
CA LEU A 159 -3.63 29.65 25.88
C LEU A 159 -2.82 30.58 26.80
N ALA A 160 -2.38 31.74 26.30
CA ALA A 160 -1.76 32.82 27.09
C ALA A 160 -2.69 34.03 27.25
#